data_AF-A0A2N3EZ85-F1
#
_entry.id   AF-A0A2N3EZ85-F1
#
_cell.length_a   1.000
_cell.length_b   1.000
_cell.length_c   1.000
_cell.angle_alpha   90.00
_cell.angle_beta   90.00
_cell.angle_gamma   90.00
#
_symmetry.space_group_name_H-M   'P 1'
#
loop_
_entity.id
_entity.type
_entity.pdbx_description
1 polymer ?
#
loop_
_entity_poly.entity_id
_entity_poly.type
_entity_poly.pdbx_seq_one_letter_code
_entity_poly.pdbx_strand_id
1 'polypeptide(L)'
;MTRLIPLLILALGLWPLPHAAAAQALTELRTQLQATLQRTLGRSMIDGALHHVDLETGDLRTYYPTENHEIILRMGDVYVMCATLVDGTGREVPVDYYLVESGGRYGVVRMEIDNRAPLQALMDAGRARRLQ
;
A
#
# COMPACT_ATOMS: atom_id res chain seq x y z
N MET A 1 70.01 2.44 22.71
CA MET A 1 68.81 2.21 23.55
C MET A 1 67.64 2.98 22.94
N THR A 2 67.11 2.54 21.79
CA THR A 2 65.84 1.78 21.67
C THR A 2 64.71 2.32 22.53
N ARG A 3 63.73 3.01 21.90
CA ARG A 3 62.28 2.76 22.04
C ARG A 3 61.55 3.21 20.77
N LEU A 4 61.33 2.27 19.85
CA LEU A 4 60.22 2.33 18.89
C LEU A 4 58.97 1.79 19.61
N ILE A 5 57.88 2.53 19.60
CA ILE A 5 56.54 2.02 19.93
C ILE A 5 55.68 2.27 18.69
N PRO A 6 55.13 1.22 18.05
CA PRO A 6 54.32 1.40 16.85
C PRO A 6 52.93 1.89 17.22
N LEU A 7 52.50 2.96 16.56
CA LEU A 7 51.12 3.42 16.56
C LEU A 7 50.29 2.39 15.77
N LEU A 8 49.60 1.51 16.49
CA LEU A 8 48.68 0.54 15.91
C LEU A 8 47.45 1.31 15.38
N ILE A 9 47.49 1.67 14.09
CA ILE A 9 46.36 2.28 13.39
C ILE A 9 45.26 1.22 13.28
N LEU A 10 44.25 1.37 14.14
CA LEU A 10 43.01 0.62 14.10
C LEU A 10 42.18 1.12 12.90
N ALA A 11 42.54 0.67 11.70
CA ALA A 11 41.72 0.85 10.49
C ALA A 11 40.53 -0.13 10.54
N LEU A 12 39.62 0.07 11.50
CA LEU A 12 38.34 -0.63 11.52
C LEU A 12 37.42 0.05 10.50
N GLY A 13 37.04 -0.73 9.49
CA GLY A 13 36.29 -0.33 8.30
C GLY A 13 35.05 0.52 8.58
N LEU A 14 35.12 1.78 8.13
CA LEU A 14 33.96 2.60 7.81
C LEU A 14 33.39 2.10 6.47
N TRP A 15 32.73 0.94 6.47
CA TRP A 15 31.82 0.61 5.38
C TRP A 15 30.48 1.31 5.65
N PRO A 16 29.98 2.17 4.75
CA PRO A 16 28.66 2.74 4.90
C PRO A 16 27.64 1.60 4.79
N LEU A 17 26.90 1.36 5.87
CA LEU A 17 25.79 0.40 5.91
C LEU A 17 24.64 0.95 5.04
N PRO A 18 24.36 0.40 3.84
CA PRO A 18 23.34 0.95 2.94
C PRO A 18 21.90 0.58 3.32
N HIS A 19 21.70 -0.10 4.44
CA HIS A 19 20.45 -0.83 4.71
C HIS A 19 19.36 0.00 5.41
N ALA A 20 19.74 0.96 6.27
CA ALA A 20 18.76 1.71 7.07
C ALA A 20 17.92 2.67 6.21
N ALA A 21 18.52 3.34 5.24
CA ALA A 21 17.85 4.33 4.39
C ALA A 21 16.75 3.70 3.51
N ALA A 22 16.99 2.52 2.95
CA ALA A 22 16.01 1.81 2.12
C ALA A 22 14.79 1.33 2.93
N ALA A 23 15.02 0.80 4.13
CA ALA A 23 13.95 0.37 5.03
C ALA A 23 13.08 1.56 5.51
N GLN A 24 13.72 2.70 5.78
CA GLN A 24 13.04 3.94 6.15
C GLN A 24 12.15 4.46 5.01
N ALA A 25 12.69 4.55 3.79
CA ALA A 25 11.94 5.00 2.61
C ALA A 25 10.71 4.12 2.32
N LEU A 26 10.85 2.79 2.48
CA LEU A 26 9.73 1.86 2.32
C LEU A 26 8.66 2.06 3.39
N THR A 27 9.08 2.28 4.64
CA THR A 27 8.14 2.55 5.75
C THR A 27 7.36 3.83 5.49
N GLU A 28 8.06 4.90 5.08
CA GLU A 28 7.45 6.17 4.72
C GLU A 28 6.45 6.02 3.58
N LEU A 29 6.81 5.29 2.52
CA LEU A 29 5.91 4.97 1.41
C LEU A 29 4.63 4.26 1.89
N ARG A 30 4.77 3.21 2.71
CA ARG A 30 3.61 2.48 3.25
C ARG A 30 2.70 3.41 4.04
N THR A 31 3.26 4.24 4.92
CA THR A 31 2.51 5.23 5.69
C THR A 31 1.79 6.24 4.81
N GLN A 32 2.45 6.74 3.75
CA GLN A 32 1.84 7.69 2.81
C GLN A 32 0.67 7.07 2.02
N LEU A 33 0.83 5.82 1.58
CA LEU A 33 -0.23 5.06 0.89
C LEU A 33 -1.43 4.83 1.83
N GLN A 34 -1.19 4.39 3.06
CA GLN A 34 -2.23 4.18 4.07
C GLN A 34 -2.99 5.47 4.42
N ALA A 35 -2.27 6.56 4.69
CA ALA A 35 -2.88 7.85 4.97
C ALA A 35 -3.68 8.37 3.77
N THR A 36 -3.23 8.08 2.55
CA THR A 36 -3.98 8.41 1.33
C THR A 36 -5.27 7.60 1.25
N LEU A 37 -5.21 6.29 1.45
CA LEU A 37 -6.40 5.44 1.42
C LEU A 37 -7.42 5.85 2.49
N GLN A 38 -6.99 6.07 3.73
CA GLN A 38 -7.86 6.52 4.82
C GLN A 38 -8.54 7.85 4.50
N ARG A 39 -7.80 8.82 3.94
CA ARG A 39 -8.38 10.11 3.53
C ARG A 39 -9.36 9.97 2.38
N THR A 40 -9.06 9.13 1.38
CA THR A 40 -9.97 8.87 0.26
C THR A 40 -11.26 8.21 0.74
N LEU A 41 -11.15 7.18 1.59
CA LEU A 41 -12.30 6.53 2.22
C LEU A 41 -13.13 7.55 3.01
N GLY A 42 -12.50 8.31 3.90
CA GLY A 42 -13.18 9.34 4.69
C GLY A 42 -13.93 10.38 3.86
N ARG A 43 -13.42 10.72 2.67
CA ARG A 43 -14.07 11.66 1.74
C ARG A 43 -15.17 11.04 0.88
N SER A 44 -15.11 9.73 0.65
CA SER A 44 -16.05 9.01 -0.22
C SER A 44 -17.26 8.48 0.54
N MET A 45 -17.18 8.44 1.87
CA MET A 45 -18.27 7.98 2.72
C MET A 45 -19.30 9.07 3.00
N ILE A 46 -20.56 8.67 3.09
CA ILE A 46 -21.69 9.46 3.56
C ILE A 46 -22.28 8.73 4.76
N ASP A 47 -22.47 9.44 5.88
CA ASP A 47 -22.98 8.87 7.14
C ASP A 47 -22.23 7.60 7.61
N GLY A 48 -20.91 7.56 7.36
CA GLY A 48 -20.04 6.45 7.76
C GLY A 48 -20.08 5.23 6.82
N ALA A 49 -20.77 5.33 5.69
CA ALA A 49 -20.86 4.24 4.71
C ALA A 49 -20.35 4.67 3.33
N LEU A 50 -19.69 3.75 2.63
CA LEU A 50 -19.33 3.90 1.23
C LEU A 50 -20.51 3.44 0.38
N HIS A 51 -21.07 4.36 -0.40
CA HIS A 51 -22.10 4.04 -1.37
C HIS A 51 -21.49 3.79 -2.74
N HIS A 52 -21.95 2.73 -3.40
CA HIS A 52 -21.46 2.31 -4.71
C HIS A 52 -22.64 1.97 -5.61
N VAL A 53 -22.66 2.52 -6.82
CA VAL A 53 -23.67 2.18 -7.81
C VAL A 53 -23.15 1.00 -8.63
N ASP A 54 -23.86 -0.13 -8.56
CA ASP A 54 -23.65 -1.24 -9.50
C ASP A 54 -24.18 -0.80 -10.86
N LEU A 55 -23.29 -0.65 -11.85
CA LEU A 55 -23.67 -0.17 -13.17
C LEU A 55 -24.30 -1.26 -14.06
N GLU A 56 -24.18 -2.53 -13.68
CA GLU A 56 -24.83 -3.64 -14.40
C GLU A 56 -26.31 -3.73 -14.00
N THR A 57 -26.62 -3.59 -12.71
CA THR A 57 -28.00 -3.71 -12.20
C THR A 57 -28.70 -2.37 -11.98
N GLY A 58 -27.95 -1.30 -11.77
CA GLY A 58 -28.44 0.02 -11.36
C GLY A 58 -28.66 0.18 -9.85
N ASP A 59 -28.30 -0.83 -9.05
CA ASP A 59 -28.55 -0.80 -7.60
C ASP A 59 -27.52 0.06 -6.85
N LEU A 60 -28.01 0.79 -5.84
CA LEU A 60 -27.14 1.46 -4.87
C LEU A 60 -26.80 0.48 -3.73
N ARG A 61 -25.52 0.10 -3.65
CA ARG A 61 -24.98 -0.74 -2.58
C ARG A 61 -24.31 0.11 -1.52
N THR A 62 -24.40 -0.36 -0.28
CA THR A 62 -23.85 0.31 0.90
C THR A 62 -22.84 -0.62 1.57
N TYR A 63 -21.64 -0.10 1.82
CA TYR A 63 -20.54 -0.83 2.41
C TYR A 63 -19.97 -0.07 3.61
N TYR A 64 -19.53 -0.81 4.62
CA TYR A 64 -18.92 -0.26 5.82
C TYR A 64 -17.46 -0.71 5.93
N PRO A 65 -16.53 0.21 6.23
CA PRO A 65 -15.13 -0.15 6.37
C PRO A 65 -14.90 -1.05 7.59
N THR A 66 -14.08 -2.09 7.41
CA THR A 66 -13.51 -2.86 8.52
C THR A 66 -12.07 -2.42 8.78
N GLU A 67 -11.36 -3.12 9.67
CA GLU A 67 -9.92 -2.96 9.80
C GLU A 67 -9.20 -3.45 8.53
N ASN A 68 -8.14 -2.72 8.14
CA ASN A 68 -7.42 -2.94 6.89
C ASN A 68 -6.37 -4.05 7.00
N HIS A 69 -6.34 -4.94 6.01
CA HIS A 69 -5.23 -5.85 5.79
C HIS A 69 -4.13 -5.15 4.97
N GLU A 70 -2.95 -4.95 5.55
CA GLU A 70 -1.84 -4.20 4.95
C GLU A 70 -1.08 -4.98 3.85
N ILE A 71 -1.79 -5.47 2.83
CA ILE A 71 -1.15 -6.00 1.63
C ILE A 71 -1.12 -4.89 0.58
N ILE A 72 0.10 -4.40 0.33
CA ILE A 72 0.40 -3.46 -0.74
C ILE A 72 1.11 -4.22 -1.86
N LEU A 73 0.55 -4.13 -3.07
CA LEU A 73 1.16 -4.65 -4.28
C LEU A 73 1.69 -3.50 -5.14
N ARG A 74 2.70 -3.78 -5.95
CA ARG A 74 3.23 -2.88 -6.97
C ARG A 74 3.05 -3.49 -8.35
N MET A 75 2.54 -2.69 -9.28
CA MET A 75 2.35 -3.00 -10.70
C MET A 75 2.86 -1.81 -11.51
N GLY A 76 4.14 -1.84 -11.90
CA GLY A 76 4.80 -0.68 -12.52
C GLY A 76 4.80 0.53 -11.57
N ASP A 77 4.16 1.62 -12.01
CA ASP A 77 3.99 2.86 -11.26
C ASP A 77 2.67 2.92 -10.47
N VAL A 78 1.90 1.83 -10.49
CA VAL A 78 0.65 1.69 -9.75
C VAL A 78 0.89 0.90 -8.46
N TYR A 79 0.38 1.42 -7.36
CA TYR A 79 0.26 0.68 -6.09
C TYR A 79 -1.16 0.15 -5.95
N VAL A 80 -1.32 -1.09 -5.49
CA VAL A 80 -2.62 -1.67 -5.19
C VAL A 80 -2.72 -1.93 -3.69
N MET A 81 -3.70 -1.33 -3.04
CA MET A 81 -4.02 -1.57 -1.64
C MET A 81 -5.30 -2.38 -1.54
N CYS A 82 -5.23 -3.49 -0.83
CA CYS A 82 -6.39 -4.35 -0.58
C CYS A 82 -7.04 -3.93 0.74
N ALA A 83 -8.37 -3.84 0.76
CA ALA A 83 -9.16 -3.66 1.98
C ALA A 83 -10.29 -4.69 2.01
N THR A 84 -10.91 -4.81 3.18
CA THR A 84 -12.18 -5.51 3.35
C THR A 84 -13.21 -4.48 3.79
N LEU A 85 -14.40 -4.54 3.21
CA LEU A 85 -15.59 -3.85 3.69
C LEU A 85 -16.63 -4.91 4.10
N VAL A 86 -17.70 -4.50 4.76
CA VAL A 86 -18.89 -5.34 4.97
C VAL A 86 -20.10 -4.71 4.31
N ASP A 87 -20.97 -5.52 3.70
CA ASP A 87 -22.23 -5.05 3.16
C ASP A 87 -23.35 -5.02 4.22
N GLY A 88 -24.56 -4.59 3.83
CA GLY A 88 -25.72 -4.52 4.73
C GLY A 88 -26.18 -5.86 5.31
N THR A 89 -25.70 -6.99 4.79
CA THR A 89 -25.95 -8.33 5.34
C THR A 89 -24.87 -8.79 6.31
N GLY A 90 -23.79 -8.02 6.45
CA GLY A 90 -22.61 -8.38 7.24
C GLY A 90 -21.61 -9.26 6.49
N ARG A 91 -21.77 -9.45 5.18
CA ARG A 91 -20.83 -10.22 4.36
C ARG A 91 -19.59 -9.39 4.08
N GLU A 92 -18.42 -10.01 4.24
CA GLU A 92 -17.16 -9.40 3.84
C GLU A 92 -17.05 -9.25 2.32
N VAL A 93 -16.60 -8.08 1.88
CA VAL A 93 -16.46 -7.70 0.49
C VAL A 93 -15.05 -7.19 0.25
N PRO A 94 -14.23 -7.89 -0.55
CA PRO A 94 -12.88 -7.43 -0.86
C PRO A 94 -12.94 -6.19 -1.75
N VAL A 95 -12.05 -5.23 -1.49
CA VAL A 95 -11.91 -4.02 -2.30
C VAL A 95 -10.45 -3.78 -2.66
N ASP A 96 -10.21 -3.48 -3.93
CA ASP A 96 -8.89 -3.16 -4.45
C ASP A 96 -8.82 -1.69 -4.88
N TYR A 97 -7.94 -0.94 -4.21
CA TYR A 97 -7.68 0.46 -4.50
C TYR A 97 -6.39 0.57 -5.30
N TYR A 98 -6.47 1.16 -6.49
CA TYR A 98 -5.32 1.40 -7.36
C TYR A 98 -4.90 2.86 -7.22
N LEU A 99 -3.65 3.09 -6.83
CA LEU A 99 -3.09 4.41 -6.55
C LEU A 99 -1.93 4.71 -7.50
N VAL A 100 -1.85 5.95 -7.93
CA VAL A 100 -0.71 6.49 -8.68
C VAL A 100 -0.07 7.64 -7.91
N GLU A 101 1.22 7.82 -8.11
CA GLU A 101 1.94 8.99 -7.62
C GLU A 101 1.84 10.15 -8.62
N SER A 102 1.63 11.37 -8.11
CA SER A 102 1.71 12.62 -8.87
C SER A 102 2.26 13.71 -7.96
N GLY A 103 3.46 14.20 -8.27
CA GLY A 103 4.10 15.30 -7.54
C GLY A 103 4.33 15.01 -6.06
N GLY A 104 4.79 13.80 -5.72
CA GLY A 104 5.04 13.38 -4.34
C GLY A 104 3.76 13.10 -3.52
N ARG A 105 2.62 12.99 -4.19
CA ARG A 105 1.33 12.67 -3.57
C ARG A 105 0.71 11.47 -4.26
N TYR A 106 -0.03 10.68 -3.49
CA TYR A 106 -0.77 9.54 -4.03
C TYR A 106 -2.25 9.88 -4.18
N GLY A 107 -2.87 9.31 -5.21
CA GLY A 107 -4.31 9.41 -5.44
C GLY A 107 -4.86 8.09 -5.93
N VAL A 108 -6.06 7.73 -5.47
CA VAL A 108 -6.81 6.57 -5.98
C VAL A 108 -7.34 6.90 -7.37
N VAL A 109 -6.98 6.09 -8.37
CA VAL A 109 -7.46 6.24 -9.76
C VAL A 109 -8.50 5.21 -10.14
N ARG A 110 -8.59 4.10 -9.38
CA ARG A 110 -9.56 3.04 -9.60
C ARG A 110 -9.86 2.32 -8.29
N MET A 111 -11.11 1.91 -8.15
CA MET A 111 -11.60 1.07 -7.05
C MET A 111 -12.36 -0.10 -7.67
N GLU A 112 -12.05 -1.32 -7.24
CA GLU A 112 -12.77 -2.52 -7.65
C GLU A 112 -13.37 -3.16 -6.40
N ILE A 113 -14.69 -3.27 -6.34
CA ILE A 113 -15.43 -3.86 -5.22
C ILE A 113 -15.91 -5.24 -5.65
N ASP A 114 -15.61 -6.27 -4.86
CA ASP A 114 -16.01 -7.66 -5.11
C ASP A 114 -15.53 -8.22 -6.48
N ASN A 115 -14.49 -7.62 -7.05
CA ASN A 115 -13.94 -7.97 -8.36
C ASN A 115 -12.45 -8.27 -8.29
N ARG A 116 -12.09 -9.33 -7.54
CA ARG A 116 -10.69 -9.73 -7.28
C ARG A 116 -10.01 -10.39 -8.48
N ALA A 117 -10.79 -10.99 -9.39
CA ALA A 117 -10.26 -11.83 -10.47
C ALA A 117 -9.21 -11.12 -11.36
N PRO A 118 -9.39 -9.85 -11.78
CA PRO A 118 -8.39 -9.13 -12.56
C PRO A 118 -7.06 -8.97 -11.83
N LEU A 119 -7.09 -8.64 -10.52
CA LEU A 119 -5.87 -8.49 -9.74
C LEU A 119 -5.14 -9.83 -9.56
N GLN A 120 -5.89 -10.90 -9.29
CA GLN A 120 -5.31 -12.24 -9.18
C GLN A 120 -4.60 -12.66 -10.47
N ALA A 121 -5.22 -12.45 -11.62
CA ALA A 121 -4.58 -12.73 -12.92
C ALA A 121 -3.29 -11.93 -13.13
N LEU A 122 -3.23 -10.68 -12.66
CA LEU A 122 -2.01 -9.86 -12.70
C LEU A 122 -0.93 -10.39 -11.75
N MET A 123 -1.30 -10.92 -10.59
CA MET A 123 -0.38 -11.55 -9.65
C MET A 123 0.18 -12.87 -10.21
N ASP A 124 -0.68 -13.72 -10.77
CA ASP A 124 -0.31 -15.00 -11.36
C ASP A 124 0.62 -14.81 -12.56
N ALA A 125 0.40 -13.75 -13.35
CA ALA A 125 1.29 -13.33 -14.43
C ALA A 125 2.58 -12.64 -13.95
N GLY A 126 2.77 -12.46 -12.64
CA GLY A 126 3.93 -11.79 -12.04
C GLY A 126 4.02 -10.29 -12.33
N ARG A 127 2.93 -9.67 -12.81
CA ARG A 127 2.81 -8.24 -13.15
C ARG A 127 2.45 -7.38 -11.95
N ALA A 128 1.74 -7.94 -10.97
CA ALA A 128 1.54 -7.37 -9.65
C ALA A 128 2.31 -8.19 -8.61
N ARG A 129 3.13 -7.53 -7.79
CA ARG A 129 3.96 -8.20 -6.78
C ARG A 129 3.84 -7.51 -5.45
N ARG A 130 3.94 -8.26 -4.35
CA ARG A 130 3.96 -7.68 -3.01
C ARG A 130 5.13 -6.69 -2.89
N LEU A 131 4.84 -5.52 -2.33
CA LEU A 131 5.86 -4.52 -2.03
C LEU A 131 6.69 -5.01 -0.84
N GLN A 132 7.91 -5.46 -1.11
CA GLN A 132 8.88 -5.96 -0.14
C GLN A 132 9.93 -4.91 0.20
#